data_AF-A0A5E3XIH3-F1
#
_entry.id   AF-A0A5E3XIH3-F1
#
_cell.length_a   1.000
_cell.length_b   1.000
_cell.length_c   1.000
_cell.angle_alpha   90.00
_cell.angle_beta   90.00
_cell.angle_gamma   90.00
#
_symmetry.space_group_name_H-M   'P 1'
#
loop_
_entity.id
_entity.type
_entity.pdbx_description
1 polymer ?
#
loop_
_entity_poly.entity_id
_entity_poly.type
_entity_poly.pdbx_seq_one_letter_code
_entity_poly.pdbx_strand_id
1 'polypeptide(L)'
;MDEIIRAMTHASLELLEELSLSQLGPPTSFSLETDPAVSPVRGMLKAPNLRSLCLCNMTIPVGLSGLTSLVLRDYSYLEPVQDADTFLNMLRLCIHLENLDIDNWIPDLIVLHRPQRDERGLISFPSLAHLKLRHYMERINLLWSFLFIPKSAAIAIHFIDFDEDPANLLESGELALALRAFASHTLVNGRSTITRLSVLLDPDSSKLNFAFDTSRDPPGSTSPLWLPSQSFVLKFTFHAEITHADEYKGLFNCICSGLSLRLDQIETLEYDLADCDPGLSEANPNDKKLYVMFPSVTTLHMRCTDSDPAFILRALSPFGQPRFFPKLQALQLRWGFNPSRSQSLLDALKSRVAQRRPLASIGFDDGNHWSWTIVGSEGITTYLQEVEAIVPHTYTYTYRE
;
A
#
# COMPACT_ATOMS: atom_id res chain seq x y z
N MET A 1 -22.72 -7.63 -26.94
CA MET A 1 -22.73 -8.00 -25.51
C MET A 1 -24.04 -8.69 -25.14
N ASP A 2 -25.19 -8.14 -25.52
CA ASP A 2 -26.52 -8.73 -25.21
C ASP A 2 -26.72 -10.16 -25.74
N GLU A 3 -26.18 -10.48 -26.91
CA GLU A 3 -26.22 -11.85 -27.44
C GLU A 3 -25.43 -12.85 -26.59
N ILE A 4 -24.29 -12.42 -26.05
CA ILE A 4 -23.44 -13.25 -25.18
C ILE A 4 -24.15 -13.47 -23.84
N ILE A 5 -24.64 -12.40 -23.21
CA ILE A 5 -25.39 -12.50 -21.94
C ILE A 5 -26.64 -13.38 -22.13
N ARG A 6 -27.37 -13.20 -23.23
CA ARG A 6 -28.54 -14.03 -23.55
C ARG A 6 -28.15 -15.48 -23.81
N ALA A 7 -27.08 -15.77 -24.54
CA ALA A 7 -26.60 -17.14 -24.73
C ALA A 7 -26.19 -17.79 -23.40
N MET A 8 -25.50 -17.04 -22.54
CA MET A 8 -25.03 -17.50 -21.24
C MET A 8 -26.18 -17.78 -20.25
N THR A 9 -27.27 -17.02 -20.31
CA THR A 9 -28.44 -17.23 -19.43
C THR A 9 -29.28 -18.46 -19.81
N HIS A 10 -29.16 -18.96 -21.05
CA HIS A 10 -29.89 -20.14 -21.52
C HIS A 10 -29.07 -21.43 -21.46
N ALA A 11 -27.73 -21.35 -21.49
CA ALA A 11 -26.83 -22.49 -21.39
C ALA A 11 -26.42 -22.79 -19.94
N SER A 12 -26.34 -24.07 -19.57
CA SER A 12 -25.63 -24.48 -18.34
C SER A 12 -24.13 -24.40 -18.62
N LEU A 13 -23.42 -23.49 -17.97
CA LEU A 13 -21.98 -23.29 -18.15
C LEU A 13 -21.21 -24.04 -17.06
N GLU A 14 -21.37 -25.36 -17.04
CA GLU A 14 -20.83 -26.21 -15.96
C GLU A 14 -19.31 -26.21 -15.89
N LEU A 15 -18.62 -25.97 -17.00
CA LEU A 15 -17.16 -25.94 -17.05
C LEU A 15 -16.58 -24.53 -16.87
N LEU A 16 -17.42 -23.50 -16.72
CA LEU A 16 -16.96 -22.13 -16.62
C LEU A 16 -16.49 -21.84 -15.19
N GLU A 17 -15.18 -21.71 -15.01
CA GLU A 17 -14.56 -21.37 -13.73
C GLU A 17 -14.23 -19.87 -13.60
N GLU A 18 -14.03 -19.19 -14.72
CA GLU A 18 -13.66 -17.77 -14.74
C GLU A 18 -14.49 -17.01 -15.78
N LEU A 19 -14.98 -15.84 -15.40
CA LEU A 19 -15.72 -14.95 -16.27
C LEU A 19 -15.24 -13.51 -16.10
N SER A 20 -14.80 -12.91 -17.20
CA SER A 20 -14.44 -11.48 -17.24
C SER A 20 -15.28 -10.80 -18.31
N LEU A 21 -16.07 -9.81 -17.89
CA LEU A 21 -16.92 -9.03 -18.78
C LEU A 21 -16.60 -7.55 -18.59
N SER A 22 -16.42 -6.85 -19.70
CA SER A 22 -16.12 -5.43 -19.71
C SER A 22 -16.96 -4.72 -20.76
N GLN A 23 -17.69 -3.69 -20.36
CA GLN A 23 -18.39 -2.80 -21.27
C GLN A 23 -17.50 -1.60 -21.62
N LEU A 24 -17.09 -1.54 -22.90
CA LEU A 24 -16.37 -0.41 -23.48
C LEU A 24 -17.37 0.64 -23.93
N GLY A 25 -17.40 1.77 -23.23
CA GLY A 25 -18.29 2.90 -23.49
C GLY A 25 -18.90 3.44 -22.20
N PRO A 26 -19.49 4.65 -22.22
CA PRO A 26 -20.35 5.07 -21.11
C PRO A 26 -21.41 3.97 -20.92
N PRO A 27 -21.86 3.71 -19.69
CA PRO A 27 -23.06 2.91 -19.49
C PRO A 27 -24.12 3.62 -20.32
N THR A 28 -24.41 3.10 -21.52
CA THR A 28 -25.73 3.32 -22.10
C THR A 28 -26.59 2.76 -21.01
N SER A 29 -27.25 3.64 -20.26
CA SER A 29 -28.17 3.25 -19.23
C SER A 29 -29.00 2.17 -19.89
N PHE A 30 -28.75 0.93 -19.48
CA PHE A 30 -29.71 -0.12 -19.69
C PHE A 30 -30.82 0.33 -18.76
N SER A 31 -31.61 1.31 -19.20
CA SER A 31 -32.90 1.63 -18.63
C SER A 31 -33.69 0.36 -18.86
N LEU A 32 -33.53 -0.54 -17.89
CA LEU A 32 -34.38 -1.68 -17.62
C LEU A 32 -35.85 -1.24 -17.41
N GLU A 33 -36.11 0.06 -17.43
CA GLU A 33 -37.41 0.67 -17.15
C GLU A 33 -38.24 1.07 -18.38
N THR A 34 -37.71 1.08 -19.61
CA THR A 34 -38.51 1.54 -20.76
C THR A 34 -39.25 0.47 -21.54
N ASP A 35 -39.11 -0.81 -21.19
CA ASP A 35 -39.99 -1.85 -21.75
C ASP A 35 -40.60 -2.75 -20.65
N PRO A 36 -41.74 -2.35 -20.05
CA PRO A 36 -42.43 -3.14 -19.02
C PRO A 36 -42.94 -4.50 -19.51
N ALA A 37 -42.81 -4.81 -20.81
CA ALA A 37 -43.11 -6.13 -21.38
C ALA A 37 -41.93 -7.11 -21.32
N VAL A 38 -40.70 -6.66 -21.04
CA VAL A 38 -39.53 -7.52 -20.83
C VAL A 38 -39.30 -7.71 -19.33
N SER A 39 -40.09 -8.64 -18.80
CA SER A 39 -40.12 -9.12 -17.42
C SER A 39 -38.74 -9.21 -16.70
N PRO A 40 -38.70 -9.08 -15.35
CA PRO A 40 -37.49 -9.13 -14.50
C PRO A 40 -36.80 -10.50 -14.45
N VAL A 41 -37.15 -11.43 -15.35
CA VAL A 41 -36.61 -12.79 -15.41
C VAL A 41 -35.53 -12.85 -16.49
N ARG A 42 -34.52 -11.97 -16.41
CA ARG A 42 -33.21 -12.35 -16.95
C ARG A 42 -32.72 -13.48 -16.05
N GLY A 43 -32.80 -14.71 -16.55
CA GLY A 43 -32.42 -15.90 -15.79
C GLY A 43 -31.05 -15.72 -15.16
N MET A 44 -30.93 -16.07 -13.87
CA MET A 44 -29.64 -16.09 -13.18
C MET A 44 -28.68 -16.95 -13.98
N LEU A 45 -27.48 -16.43 -14.26
CA LEU A 45 -26.44 -17.16 -14.96
C LEU A 45 -26.16 -18.48 -14.22
N LYS A 46 -26.34 -19.61 -14.92
CA LYS A 46 -26.12 -20.94 -14.36
C LYS A 46 -24.68 -21.39 -14.64
N ALA A 47 -23.75 -20.93 -13.80
CA ALA A 47 -22.35 -21.30 -13.83
C ALA A 47 -21.92 -21.85 -12.44
N PRO A 48 -22.26 -23.11 -12.11
CA PRO A 48 -22.08 -23.65 -10.75
C PRO A 48 -20.61 -23.78 -10.33
N ASN A 49 -19.68 -23.89 -11.29
CA ASN A 49 -18.25 -23.98 -11.03
C ASN A 49 -17.52 -22.63 -11.13
N LEU A 50 -18.24 -21.52 -11.29
CA LEU A 50 -17.64 -20.20 -11.38
C LEU A 50 -16.95 -19.83 -10.06
N ARG A 51 -15.64 -19.58 -10.13
CA ARG A 51 -14.77 -19.20 -9.00
C ARG A 51 -14.28 -17.76 -9.10
N SER A 52 -14.05 -17.26 -10.32
CA SER A 52 -13.55 -15.91 -10.57
C SER A 52 -14.51 -15.11 -11.43
N LEU A 53 -14.91 -13.93 -10.96
CA LEU A 53 -15.80 -13.03 -11.68
C LEU A 53 -15.21 -11.63 -11.70
N CYS A 54 -15.00 -11.11 -12.91
CA CYS A 54 -14.57 -9.74 -13.15
C CYS A 54 -15.64 -9.00 -13.96
N LEU A 55 -16.17 -7.92 -13.40
CA LEU A 55 -17.17 -7.07 -14.03
C LEU A 55 -16.65 -5.64 -14.13
N CYS A 56 -16.53 -5.13 -15.35
CA CYS A 56 -16.17 -3.74 -15.62
C CYS A 56 -17.32 -3.00 -16.30
N ASN A 57 -17.82 -1.92 -15.69
CA ASN A 57 -18.91 -1.07 -16.18
C ASN A 57 -20.25 -1.78 -16.47
N MET A 58 -20.49 -2.96 -15.89
CA MET A 58 -21.76 -3.67 -16.04
C MET A 58 -22.12 -4.56 -14.84
N THR A 59 -23.37 -5.04 -14.83
CA THR A 59 -23.87 -5.96 -13.80
C THR A 59 -24.58 -7.15 -14.45
N ILE A 60 -24.45 -8.32 -13.83
CA ILE A 60 -25.16 -9.52 -14.25
C ILE A 60 -25.66 -10.31 -13.04
N PRO A 61 -26.88 -10.89 -13.10
CA PRO A 61 -27.37 -11.79 -12.06
C PRO A 61 -26.66 -13.14 -12.18
N VAL A 62 -25.84 -13.49 -11.19
CA VAL A 62 -25.08 -14.75 -11.13
C VAL A 62 -25.26 -15.39 -9.75
N GLY A 63 -25.17 -16.72 -9.66
CA GLY A 63 -25.03 -17.40 -8.38
C GLY A 63 -23.63 -17.16 -7.79
N LEU A 64 -23.54 -16.45 -6.67
CA LEU A 64 -22.26 -15.98 -6.12
C LEU A 64 -21.70 -16.84 -4.98
N SER A 65 -22.45 -17.85 -4.54
CA SER A 65 -22.08 -18.64 -3.36
C SER A 65 -20.79 -19.44 -3.54
N GLY A 66 -20.42 -19.80 -4.77
CA GLY A 66 -19.20 -20.56 -5.08
C GLY A 66 -17.96 -19.70 -5.36
N LEU A 67 -18.09 -18.37 -5.36
CA LEU A 67 -17.08 -17.45 -5.84
C LEU A 67 -15.93 -17.27 -4.83
N THR A 68 -14.70 -17.34 -5.32
CA THR A 68 -13.47 -17.12 -4.53
C THR A 68 -12.76 -15.82 -4.92
N SER A 69 -13.00 -15.28 -6.11
CA SER A 69 -12.45 -14.02 -6.57
C SER A 69 -13.52 -13.14 -7.23
N LEU A 70 -13.65 -11.90 -6.76
CA LEU A 70 -14.58 -10.92 -7.28
C LEU A 70 -13.85 -9.61 -7.56
N VAL A 71 -13.95 -9.15 -8.81
CA VAL A 71 -13.38 -7.89 -9.26
C VAL A 71 -14.51 -7.05 -9.85
N LEU A 72 -14.74 -5.87 -9.28
CA LEU A 72 -15.78 -4.93 -9.71
C LEU A 72 -15.14 -3.58 -10.04
N ARG A 73 -15.28 -3.09 -11.27
CA ARG A 73 -14.57 -1.87 -11.72
C ARG A 73 -15.43 -0.91 -12.53
N ASP A 74 -15.52 0.34 -12.09
CA ASP A 74 -16.25 1.38 -12.79
C ASP A 74 -15.25 2.43 -13.32
N TYR A 75 -15.18 2.54 -14.63
CA TYR A 75 -14.37 3.52 -15.33
C TYR A 75 -15.22 4.64 -15.94
N SER A 76 -16.55 4.58 -15.77
CA SER A 76 -17.44 5.59 -16.32
C SER A 76 -17.42 6.89 -15.51
N TYR A 77 -17.10 6.82 -14.20
CA TYR A 77 -17.19 7.94 -13.26
C TYR A 77 -18.58 8.63 -13.26
N LEU A 78 -19.61 7.91 -13.73
CA LEU A 78 -20.99 8.37 -13.80
C LEU A 78 -21.79 7.79 -12.63
N GLU A 79 -23.13 7.86 -12.72
CA GLU A 79 -24.02 7.28 -11.72
C GLU A 79 -23.67 5.80 -11.42
N PRO A 80 -23.76 5.39 -10.13
CA PRO A 80 -23.35 4.05 -9.73
C PRO A 80 -24.15 2.97 -10.46
N VAL A 81 -23.46 1.90 -10.86
CA VAL A 81 -24.02 0.83 -11.70
C VAL A 81 -25.15 0.03 -11.00
N GLN A 82 -25.23 0.10 -9.67
CA GLN A 82 -26.29 -0.56 -8.87
C GLN A 82 -26.75 0.31 -7.70
N ASP A 83 -27.97 0.04 -7.22
CA ASP A 83 -28.43 0.55 -5.94
C ASP A 83 -27.69 -0.11 -4.77
N ALA A 84 -27.66 0.60 -3.64
CA ALA A 84 -26.92 0.22 -2.45
C ALA A 84 -27.39 -1.11 -1.84
N ASP A 85 -28.70 -1.38 -1.82
CA ASP A 85 -29.26 -2.61 -1.26
C ASP A 85 -28.84 -3.82 -2.10
N THR A 86 -28.97 -3.74 -3.42
CA THR A 86 -28.55 -4.80 -4.35
C THR A 86 -27.06 -5.09 -4.21
N PHE A 87 -26.23 -4.05 -4.13
CA PHE A 87 -24.79 -4.19 -3.94
C PHE A 87 -24.44 -4.91 -2.63
N LEU A 88 -25.00 -4.50 -1.49
CA LEU A 88 -24.72 -5.16 -0.21
C LEU A 88 -25.27 -6.60 -0.18
N ASN A 89 -26.43 -6.86 -0.78
CA ASN A 89 -26.98 -8.21 -0.87
C ASN A 89 -26.11 -9.12 -1.74
N MET A 90 -25.55 -8.60 -2.84
CA MET A 90 -24.57 -9.31 -3.67
C MET A 90 -23.37 -9.74 -2.83
N LEU A 91 -22.76 -8.80 -2.10
CA LEU A 91 -21.59 -9.08 -1.25
C LEU A 91 -21.88 -10.11 -0.14
N ARG A 92 -23.08 -10.08 0.45
CA ARG A 92 -23.52 -11.06 1.47
C ARG A 92 -23.55 -12.50 0.94
N LEU A 93 -23.72 -12.70 -0.37
CA LEU A 93 -23.74 -14.03 -0.99
C LEU A 93 -22.34 -14.60 -1.23
N CYS A 94 -21.30 -13.76 -1.21
CA CYS A 94 -19.91 -14.12 -1.51
C CYS A 94 -19.16 -14.63 -0.26
N ILE A 95 -19.70 -15.64 0.43
CA ILE A 95 -19.14 -16.12 1.72
C ILE A 95 -17.79 -16.85 1.62
N HIS A 96 -17.44 -17.35 0.43
CA HIS A 96 -16.19 -18.09 0.16
C HIS A 96 -15.12 -17.22 -0.51
N LEU A 97 -15.33 -15.91 -0.50
CA LEU A 97 -14.45 -14.99 -1.20
C LEU A 97 -13.08 -14.92 -0.51
N GLU A 98 -12.04 -15.16 -1.31
CA GLU A 98 -10.63 -15.05 -0.92
C GLU A 98 -10.04 -13.72 -1.42
N ASN A 99 -10.48 -13.25 -2.59
CA ASN A 99 -10.01 -12.02 -3.22
C ASN A 99 -11.18 -11.11 -3.58
N LEU A 100 -11.14 -9.86 -3.10
CA LEU A 100 -12.11 -8.81 -3.45
C LEU A 100 -11.37 -7.57 -3.93
N ASP A 101 -11.59 -7.16 -5.18
CA ASP A 101 -11.08 -5.90 -5.76
C ASP A 101 -12.27 -5.04 -6.20
N ILE A 102 -12.48 -3.91 -5.53
CA ILE A 102 -13.53 -2.95 -5.85
C ILE A 102 -12.87 -1.63 -6.25
N ASP A 103 -13.05 -1.22 -7.50
CA ASP A 103 -12.51 0.02 -8.06
C ASP A 103 -13.66 0.88 -8.57
N ASN A 104 -13.94 2.00 -7.90
CA ASN A 104 -15.03 2.92 -8.25
C ASN A 104 -16.44 2.31 -8.31
N TRP A 105 -16.64 1.13 -7.74
CA TRP A 105 -17.91 0.41 -7.80
C TRP A 105 -18.83 0.61 -6.58
N ILE A 106 -18.45 1.46 -5.62
CA ILE A 106 -19.18 1.56 -4.34
C ILE A 106 -20.34 2.56 -4.55
N PRO A 107 -21.62 2.10 -4.48
CA PRO A 107 -22.75 2.99 -4.68
C PRO A 107 -22.97 3.93 -3.49
N ASP A 108 -23.98 4.78 -3.57
CA ASP A 108 -24.32 5.66 -2.45
C ASP A 108 -24.93 4.92 -1.28
N LEU A 109 -24.11 4.57 -0.28
CA LEU A 109 -24.57 3.87 0.92
C LEU A 109 -25.22 4.79 1.97
N ILE A 110 -25.25 6.12 1.77
CA ILE A 110 -25.88 7.06 2.73
C ILE A 110 -27.40 6.85 2.71
N VAL A 111 -27.96 6.42 1.58
CA VAL A 111 -29.40 6.10 1.47
C VAL A 111 -29.84 4.99 2.43
N LEU A 112 -28.89 4.15 2.86
CA LEU A 112 -29.12 3.05 3.80
C LEU A 112 -29.04 3.49 5.27
N HIS A 113 -28.60 4.72 5.57
CA HIS A 113 -28.44 5.24 6.94
C HIS A 113 -29.77 5.53 7.68
N ARG A 114 -30.90 4.98 7.22
CA ARG A 114 -32.12 5.02 8.00
C ARG A 114 -31.93 4.17 9.27
N PRO A 115 -32.24 4.70 10.48
CA PRO A 115 -31.88 4.09 11.77
C PRO A 115 -32.64 2.81 12.13
N GLN A 116 -33.34 2.20 11.18
CA GLN A 116 -33.76 0.82 11.32
C GLN A 116 -32.52 -0.03 11.12
N ARG A 117 -31.79 -0.27 12.21
CA ARG A 117 -30.69 -1.25 12.30
C ARG A 117 -31.04 -2.44 11.41
N ASP A 118 -30.35 -2.53 10.29
CA ASP A 118 -30.55 -3.58 9.32
C ASP A 118 -30.32 -4.91 10.05
N GLU A 119 -31.39 -5.66 10.32
CA GLU A 119 -31.36 -6.93 11.07
C GLU A 119 -30.44 -7.97 10.41
N ARG A 120 -30.06 -7.71 9.16
CA ARG A 120 -29.22 -8.54 8.30
C ARG A 120 -27.76 -8.67 8.76
N GLY A 121 -27.33 -7.86 9.73
CA GLY A 121 -25.97 -7.96 10.32
C GLY A 121 -24.85 -7.53 9.37
N LEU A 122 -23.61 -7.68 9.86
CA LEU A 122 -22.39 -7.38 9.11
C LEU A 122 -22.15 -8.41 8.00
N ILE A 123 -21.63 -7.95 6.87
CA ILE A 123 -21.18 -8.79 5.75
C ILE A 123 -19.86 -9.44 6.15
N SER A 124 -19.88 -10.75 6.37
CA SER A 124 -18.72 -11.51 6.83
C SER A 124 -18.02 -12.20 5.66
N PHE A 125 -16.70 -12.01 5.55
CA PHE A 125 -15.85 -12.70 4.57
C PHE A 125 -14.80 -13.57 5.30
N PRO A 126 -15.19 -14.75 5.82
CA PRO A 126 -14.32 -15.55 6.69
C PRO A 126 -13.05 -16.07 5.99
N SER A 127 -13.10 -16.27 4.67
CA SER A 127 -11.99 -16.78 3.86
C SER A 127 -11.15 -15.69 3.19
N LEU A 128 -11.44 -14.40 3.46
CA LEU A 128 -10.80 -13.31 2.72
C LEU A 128 -9.30 -13.26 3.03
N ALA A 129 -8.50 -13.36 1.98
CA ALA A 129 -7.05 -13.24 2.01
C ALA A 129 -6.61 -11.86 1.52
N HIS A 130 -7.29 -11.31 0.50
CA HIS A 130 -6.93 -10.03 -0.12
C HIS A 130 -8.17 -9.16 -0.33
N LEU A 131 -8.09 -7.93 0.17
CA LEU A 131 -9.09 -6.89 -0.05
C LEU A 131 -8.44 -5.66 -0.67
N LYS A 132 -8.89 -5.26 -1.84
CA LYS A 132 -8.48 -4.02 -2.49
C LYS A 132 -9.71 -3.14 -2.71
N LEU A 133 -9.66 -1.93 -2.18
CA LEU A 133 -10.69 -0.92 -2.35
C LEU A 133 -10.06 0.33 -2.96
N ARG A 134 -10.63 0.81 -4.06
CA ARG A 134 -10.23 2.04 -4.72
C ARG A 134 -11.48 2.89 -4.92
N HIS A 135 -11.61 3.98 -4.17
CA HIS A 135 -12.75 4.91 -4.22
C HIS A 135 -12.46 6.17 -3.37
N TYR A 136 -13.42 7.09 -3.34
CA TYR A 136 -13.53 8.17 -2.35
C TYR A 136 -13.53 7.67 -0.91
N MET A 137 -12.82 8.41 -0.05
CA MET A 137 -12.60 8.07 1.35
C MET A 137 -13.91 7.83 2.12
N GLU A 138 -14.90 8.70 1.92
CA GLU A 138 -16.22 8.58 2.56
C GLU A 138 -16.92 7.27 2.17
N ARG A 139 -16.92 6.93 0.88
CA ARG A 139 -17.53 5.70 0.34
C ARG A 139 -16.87 4.46 0.92
N ILE A 140 -15.53 4.44 1.00
CA ILE A 140 -14.78 3.33 1.58
C ILE A 140 -15.11 3.19 3.07
N ASN A 141 -15.07 4.27 3.85
CA ASN A 141 -15.37 4.22 5.28
C ASN A 141 -16.81 3.74 5.54
N LEU A 142 -17.74 4.19 4.72
CA LEU A 142 -19.14 3.80 4.83
C LEU A 142 -19.32 2.33 4.53
N LEU A 143 -18.73 1.83 3.44
CA LEU A 143 -18.70 0.41 3.12
C LEU A 143 -18.07 -0.39 4.26
N TRP A 144 -16.93 0.07 4.78
CA TRP A 144 -16.20 -0.60 5.85
C TRP A 144 -17.05 -0.86 7.09
N SER A 145 -17.99 0.04 7.41
CA SER A 145 -18.93 -0.12 8.54
C SER A 145 -19.90 -1.30 8.38
N PHE A 146 -20.09 -1.80 7.16
CA PHE A 146 -20.90 -2.98 6.86
C PHE A 146 -20.09 -4.27 6.80
N LEU A 147 -18.75 -4.20 6.80
CA LEU A 147 -17.90 -5.37 6.58
C LEU A 147 -17.32 -5.92 7.88
N PHE A 148 -17.20 -7.25 7.93
CA PHE A 148 -16.40 -7.97 8.90
C PHE A 148 -15.26 -8.67 8.17
N ILE A 149 -14.07 -8.06 8.25
CA ILE A 149 -12.84 -8.50 7.59
C ILE A 149 -11.96 -9.25 8.59
N PRO A 150 -11.44 -10.44 8.24
CA PRO A 150 -10.51 -11.17 9.11
C PRO A 150 -9.17 -10.43 9.21
N LYS A 151 -8.58 -10.40 10.40
CA LYS A 151 -7.29 -9.72 10.66
C LYS A 151 -6.10 -10.29 9.87
N SER A 152 -6.24 -11.50 9.33
CA SER A 152 -5.24 -12.14 8.47
C SER A 152 -5.28 -11.64 7.03
N ALA A 153 -6.34 -10.94 6.61
CA ALA A 153 -6.45 -10.41 5.26
C ALA A 153 -5.44 -9.27 5.03
N ALA A 154 -4.81 -9.27 3.87
CA ALA A 154 -4.04 -8.15 3.36
C ALA A 154 -5.01 -7.12 2.76
N ILE A 155 -4.96 -5.88 3.24
CA ILE A 155 -5.89 -4.82 2.86
C ILE A 155 -5.13 -3.73 2.11
N ALA A 156 -5.57 -3.38 0.91
CA ALA A 156 -5.04 -2.29 0.11
C ALA A 156 -6.15 -1.25 -0.17
N ILE A 157 -5.97 -0.02 0.30
CA ILE A 157 -6.92 1.06 0.17
C ILE A 157 -6.31 2.16 -0.70
N HIS A 158 -7.00 2.54 -1.77
CA HIS A 158 -6.55 3.54 -2.73
C HIS A 158 -7.58 4.68 -2.78
N PHE A 159 -7.28 5.81 -2.15
CA PHE A 159 -8.17 6.97 -2.19
C PHE A 159 -8.00 7.72 -3.52
N ILE A 160 -9.11 8.08 -4.18
CA ILE A 160 -9.11 8.62 -5.55
C ILE A 160 -9.32 10.14 -5.63
N ASP A 161 -10.18 10.72 -4.80
CA ASP A 161 -10.41 12.16 -4.81
C ASP A 161 -9.61 12.81 -3.71
N PHE A 162 -8.65 13.62 -4.14
CA PHE A 162 -8.32 14.89 -3.54
C PHE A 162 -8.08 15.87 -4.69
N ASP A 163 -9.15 16.25 -5.39
CA ASP A 163 -9.12 17.40 -6.31
C ASP A 163 -8.91 18.72 -5.55
N GLU A 164 -9.00 18.69 -4.21
CA GLU A 164 -8.64 19.77 -3.31
C GLU A 164 -7.18 19.65 -2.83
N ASP A 165 -6.53 20.80 -2.67
CA ASP A 165 -5.15 20.96 -2.21
C ASP A 165 -4.79 19.97 -1.08
N PRO A 166 -3.80 19.07 -1.26
CA PRO A 166 -3.44 18.04 -0.29
C PRO A 166 -3.05 18.60 1.09
N ALA A 167 -2.67 19.88 1.17
CA ALA A 167 -2.46 20.58 2.43
C ALA A 167 -3.73 20.61 3.31
N ASN A 168 -4.92 20.71 2.71
CA ASN A 168 -6.19 20.76 3.43
C ASN A 168 -6.50 19.46 4.18
N LEU A 169 -6.01 18.30 3.72
CA LEU A 169 -6.31 17.00 4.33
C LEU A 169 -5.53 16.73 5.60
N LEU A 170 -4.29 17.22 5.63
CA LEU A 170 -3.46 17.15 6.83
C LEU A 170 -4.03 18.05 7.92
N GLU A 171 -4.60 19.18 7.52
CA GLU A 171 -5.25 20.14 8.41
C GLU A 171 -6.66 19.71 8.84
N SER A 172 -7.42 19.03 7.98
CA SER A 172 -8.81 18.66 8.27
C SER A 172 -8.94 17.54 9.31
N GLY A 173 -7.89 16.75 9.52
CA GLY A 173 -7.92 15.58 10.42
C GLY A 173 -8.89 14.48 9.97
N GLU A 174 -9.56 14.65 8.83
CA GLU A 174 -10.49 13.68 8.26
C GLU A 174 -9.79 12.40 7.86
N LEU A 175 -8.57 12.52 7.32
CA LEU A 175 -7.73 11.35 7.04
C LEU A 175 -7.46 10.54 8.32
N ALA A 176 -7.09 11.20 9.42
CA ALA A 176 -6.87 10.50 10.69
C ALA A 176 -8.14 9.79 11.17
N LEU A 177 -9.31 10.42 11.02
CA LEU A 177 -10.60 9.83 11.39
C LEU A 177 -10.96 8.64 10.50
N ALA A 178 -10.78 8.75 9.19
CA ALA A 178 -10.98 7.66 8.24
C ALA A 178 -10.07 6.46 8.56
N LEU A 179 -8.79 6.72 8.82
CA LEU A 179 -7.82 5.68 9.14
C LEU A 179 -8.16 4.91 10.42
N ARG A 180 -8.87 5.53 11.39
CA ARG A 180 -9.32 4.83 12.61
C ARG A 180 -10.23 3.65 12.32
N ALA A 181 -10.96 3.66 11.21
CA ALA A 181 -11.79 2.52 10.80
C ALA A 181 -10.96 1.24 10.61
N PHE A 182 -9.68 1.39 10.24
CA PHE A 182 -8.75 0.30 9.96
C PHE A 182 -7.84 -0.05 11.14
N ALA A 183 -7.84 0.73 12.23
CA ALA A 183 -6.95 0.53 13.38
C ALA A 183 -7.10 -0.86 14.03
N SER A 184 -8.28 -1.49 13.95
CA SER A 184 -8.48 -2.85 14.48
C SER A 184 -7.60 -3.91 13.81
N HIS A 185 -7.13 -3.67 12.57
CA HIS A 185 -6.25 -4.57 11.80
C HIS A 185 -4.79 -4.41 12.17
N THR A 186 -4.39 -3.29 12.75
CA THR A 186 -3.01 -3.06 13.21
C THR A 186 -2.81 -3.52 14.65
N LEU A 187 -3.90 -3.82 15.39
CA LEU A 187 -3.89 -4.11 16.81
C LEU A 187 -4.20 -5.58 17.15
N VAL A 188 -3.38 -6.16 18.02
CA VAL A 188 -3.65 -7.43 18.71
C VAL A 188 -3.61 -7.18 20.23
N ASN A 189 -4.70 -7.50 20.93
CA ASN A 189 -4.85 -7.21 22.37
C ASN A 189 -4.56 -5.74 22.72
N GLY A 190 -5.00 -4.81 21.85
CA GLY A 190 -4.80 -3.37 22.03
C GLY A 190 -3.36 -2.89 21.79
N ARG A 191 -2.46 -3.72 21.25
CA ARG A 191 -1.08 -3.34 20.93
C ARG A 191 -0.84 -3.44 19.43
N SER A 192 -0.14 -2.44 18.88
CA SER A 192 0.27 -2.47 17.47
C SER A 192 1.19 -3.67 17.22
N THR A 193 0.89 -4.42 16.17
CA THR A 193 1.72 -5.53 15.67
C THR A 193 2.60 -5.11 14.50
N ILE A 194 2.39 -3.92 13.95
CA ILE A 194 3.16 -3.40 12.83
C ILE A 194 4.59 -3.12 13.29
N THR A 195 5.54 -3.73 12.61
CA THR A 195 6.99 -3.59 12.84
C THR A 195 7.72 -3.05 11.62
N ARG A 196 7.09 -3.08 10.44
CA ARG A 196 7.65 -2.58 9.19
C ARG A 196 6.78 -1.51 8.56
N LEU A 197 7.42 -0.47 8.05
CA LEU A 197 6.80 0.64 7.35
C LEU A 197 7.57 0.93 6.06
N SER A 198 6.86 0.98 4.94
CA SER A 198 7.40 1.41 3.66
C SER A 198 6.64 2.61 3.16
N VAL A 199 7.38 3.58 2.66
CA VAL A 199 6.86 4.86 2.15
C VAL A 199 7.46 5.04 0.77
N LEU A 200 6.58 4.97 -0.24
CA LEU A 200 6.95 5.06 -1.64
C LEU A 200 6.18 6.22 -2.28
N LEU A 201 6.90 7.24 -2.72
CA LEU A 201 6.40 8.29 -3.59
C LEU A 201 6.65 7.87 -5.04
N ASP A 202 5.57 7.72 -5.79
CA ASP A 202 5.63 7.53 -7.24
C ASP A 202 5.79 8.91 -7.91
N PRO A 203 6.96 9.21 -8.50
CA PRO A 203 7.24 10.52 -9.08
C PRO A 203 6.36 10.83 -10.30
N ASP A 204 5.91 9.79 -11.02
CA ASP A 204 5.13 9.97 -12.25
C ASP A 204 3.66 10.28 -11.97
N SER A 205 3.16 9.95 -10.78
CA SER A 205 1.74 10.08 -10.45
C SER A 205 1.43 10.87 -9.19
N SER A 206 2.45 11.43 -8.53
CA SER A 206 2.35 12.09 -7.21
C SER A 206 1.56 11.23 -6.21
N LYS A 207 1.69 9.90 -6.32
CA LYS A 207 1.02 8.96 -5.42
C LYS A 207 1.95 8.55 -4.32
N LEU A 208 1.51 8.79 -3.10
CA LEU A 208 2.21 8.33 -1.93
C LEU A 208 1.59 7.03 -1.42
N ASN A 209 2.45 6.04 -1.24
CA ASN A 209 2.09 4.69 -0.86
C ASN A 209 2.69 4.39 0.51
N PHE A 210 1.83 4.02 1.46
CA PHE A 210 2.21 3.52 2.77
C PHE A 210 1.90 2.03 2.82
N ALA A 211 2.90 1.20 3.10
CA ALA A 211 2.69 -0.22 3.34
C ALA A 211 3.20 -0.61 4.74
N PHE A 212 2.37 -1.38 5.44
CA PHE A 212 2.57 -1.79 6.82
C PHE A 212 2.61 -3.32 6.90
N ASP A 213 3.58 -3.85 7.64
CA ASP A 213 3.74 -5.30 7.82
C ASP A 213 4.12 -5.64 9.27
N THR A 214 3.90 -6.90 9.65
CA THR A 214 4.04 -7.45 11.01
C THR A 214 5.20 -8.44 11.15
N SER A 215 6.10 -8.48 10.17
CA SER A 215 7.10 -9.54 10.09
C SER A 215 7.86 -9.74 11.40
N ARG A 216 7.96 -11.02 11.77
CA ARG A 216 8.73 -11.57 12.88
C ARG A 216 9.90 -12.39 12.35
N ASP A 217 10.52 -11.96 11.25
CA ASP A 217 11.78 -12.59 10.84
C ASP A 217 12.70 -12.58 12.07
N PRO A 218 13.19 -13.74 12.53
CA PRO A 218 14.05 -13.77 13.69
C PRO A 218 15.29 -12.91 13.41
N PRO A 219 15.80 -12.18 14.41
CA PRO A 219 17.00 -11.38 14.24
C PRO A 219 18.15 -12.28 13.75
N GLY A 220 18.69 -11.98 12.57
CA GLY A 220 19.72 -12.79 11.91
C GLY A 220 19.21 -13.72 10.80
N SER A 221 17.90 -13.78 10.54
CA SER A 221 17.40 -14.41 9.31
C SER A 221 17.95 -13.65 8.12
N THR A 222 18.64 -14.35 7.22
CA THR A 222 18.97 -13.88 5.86
C THR A 222 17.70 -13.86 4.98
N SER A 223 16.53 -13.60 5.59
CA SER A 223 15.25 -13.57 4.91
C SER A 223 15.35 -12.64 3.70
N PRO A 224 14.66 -13.01 2.59
CA PRO A 224 14.64 -12.19 1.39
C PRO A 224 14.26 -10.76 1.74
N LEU A 225 14.81 -9.82 0.97
CA LEU A 225 14.52 -8.39 1.09
C LEU A 225 13.00 -8.21 1.18
N TRP A 226 12.52 -7.53 2.22
CA TRP A 226 11.09 -7.25 2.34
C TRP A 226 10.65 -6.48 1.11
N LEU A 227 9.67 -7.03 0.38
CA LEU A 227 9.08 -6.40 -0.80
C LEU A 227 7.67 -5.93 -0.43
N PRO A 228 7.49 -4.62 -0.14
CA PRO A 228 6.20 -4.08 0.29
C PRO A 228 5.09 -4.23 -0.77
N SER A 229 5.46 -4.46 -2.03
CA SER A 229 4.52 -4.76 -3.11
C SER A 229 3.94 -6.18 -3.02
N GLN A 230 4.64 -7.12 -2.35
CA GLN A 230 4.26 -8.53 -2.26
C GLN A 230 3.78 -8.93 -0.86
N SER A 231 4.34 -8.32 0.19
CA SER A 231 4.02 -8.64 1.59
C SER A 231 3.61 -7.39 2.35
N PHE A 232 2.33 -7.29 2.69
CA PHE A 232 1.78 -6.26 3.56
C PHE A 232 0.53 -6.78 4.26
N VAL A 233 0.26 -6.25 5.46
CA VAL A 233 -1.02 -6.40 6.15
C VAL A 233 -1.97 -5.29 5.75
N LEU A 234 -1.45 -4.07 5.65
CA LEU A 234 -2.24 -2.89 5.33
C LEU A 234 -1.45 -1.99 4.40
N LYS A 235 -2.08 -1.51 3.32
CA LYS A 235 -1.51 -0.59 2.37
C LYS A 235 -2.48 0.55 2.09
N PHE A 236 -2.00 1.77 2.12
CA PHE A 236 -2.73 2.95 1.69
C PHE A 236 -2.01 3.61 0.53
N THR A 237 -2.78 4.02 -0.47
CA THR A 237 -2.32 4.84 -1.56
C THR A 237 -3.20 6.07 -1.62
N PHE A 238 -2.60 7.24 -1.69
CA PHE A 238 -3.30 8.50 -1.86
C PHE A 238 -2.50 9.40 -2.79
N HIS A 239 -3.20 10.32 -3.45
CA HIS A 239 -2.56 11.40 -4.18
C HIS A 239 -2.10 12.45 -3.18
N ALA A 240 -0.83 12.84 -3.24
CA ALA A 240 -0.29 13.90 -2.40
C ALA A 240 0.85 14.60 -3.12
N GLU A 241 0.66 15.89 -3.40
CA GLU A 241 1.72 16.80 -3.83
C GLU A 241 2.41 17.34 -2.59
N ILE A 242 3.40 16.61 -2.09
CA ILE A 242 4.15 17.02 -0.90
C ILE A 242 5.35 17.84 -1.35
N THR A 243 5.38 19.10 -0.93
CA THR A 243 6.44 20.05 -1.31
C THR A 243 7.42 20.32 -0.18
N HIS A 244 7.03 20.05 1.08
CA HIS A 244 7.82 20.37 2.26
C HIS A 244 7.99 19.18 3.22
N ALA A 245 9.14 19.09 3.89
CA ALA A 245 9.41 17.99 4.84
C ALA A 245 8.48 17.98 6.07
N ASP A 246 8.02 19.16 6.51
CA ASP A 246 7.08 19.28 7.62
C ASP A 246 5.70 18.68 7.28
N GLU A 247 5.30 18.67 6.00
CA GLU A 247 4.07 18.04 5.51
C GLU A 247 4.16 16.52 5.61
N TYR A 248 5.28 15.93 5.18
CA TYR A 248 5.55 14.50 5.41
C TYR A 248 5.41 14.15 6.88
N LYS A 249 5.98 14.96 7.78
CA LYS A 249 5.90 14.73 9.22
C LYS A 249 4.46 14.81 9.71
N GLY A 250 3.69 15.81 9.28
CA GLY A 250 2.28 15.94 9.58
C GLY A 250 1.50 14.70 9.15
N LEU A 251 1.77 14.21 7.95
CA LEU A 251 1.17 13.02 7.37
C LEU A 251 1.53 11.74 8.14
N PHE A 252 2.81 11.53 8.48
CA PHE A 252 3.21 10.39 9.32
C PHE A 252 2.51 10.40 10.66
N ASN A 253 2.43 11.57 11.32
CA ASN A 253 1.73 11.69 12.60
C ASN A 253 0.24 11.40 12.45
N CYS A 254 -0.40 11.92 11.39
CA CYS A 254 -1.80 11.67 11.06
C CYS A 254 -2.07 10.18 10.87
N ILE A 255 -1.28 9.52 10.04
CA ILE A 255 -1.40 8.08 9.75
C ILE A 255 -1.15 7.24 11.00
N CYS A 256 -0.06 7.51 11.73
CA CYS A 256 0.27 6.75 12.92
C CYS A 256 -0.77 6.94 14.02
N SER A 257 -1.31 8.14 14.19
CA SER A 257 -2.37 8.41 15.16
C SER A 257 -3.69 7.76 14.75
N GLY A 258 -4.07 7.84 13.46
CA GLY A 258 -5.28 7.23 12.93
C GLY A 258 -5.28 5.72 13.07
N LEU A 259 -4.17 5.08 12.69
CA LEU A 259 -3.99 3.63 12.76
C LEU A 259 -3.54 3.12 14.15
N SER A 260 -3.43 4.00 15.16
CA SER A 260 -2.94 3.67 16.50
C SER A 260 -1.57 2.96 16.50
N LEU A 261 -0.70 3.35 15.56
CA LEU A 261 0.64 2.83 15.43
C LEU A 261 1.56 3.40 16.49
N ARG A 262 2.48 2.56 16.94
CA ARG A 262 3.54 2.94 17.85
C ARG A 262 4.83 3.13 17.08
N LEU A 263 5.27 4.38 16.95
CA LEU A 263 6.51 4.75 16.25
C LEU A 263 7.74 4.04 16.85
N ASP A 264 7.71 3.72 18.15
CA ASP A 264 8.77 3.01 18.86
C ASP A 264 8.76 1.48 18.65
N GLN A 265 7.80 0.95 17.88
CA GLN A 265 7.75 -0.45 17.47
C GLN A 265 8.15 -0.67 16.00
N ILE A 266 8.33 0.41 15.23
CA ILE A 266 8.81 0.29 13.85
C ILE A 266 10.32 -0.01 13.88
N GLU A 267 10.67 -1.19 13.41
CA GLU A 267 12.03 -1.74 13.38
C GLU A 267 12.62 -1.71 11.97
N THR A 268 11.78 -1.89 10.94
CA THR A 268 12.17 -1.79 9.53
C THR A 268 11.47 -0.61 8.88
N LEU A 269 12.24 0.26 8.25
CA LEU A 269 11.75 1.44 7.56
C LEU A 269 12.28 1.47 6.13
N GLU A 270 11.40 1.62 5.15
CA GLU A 270 11.75 1.79 3.76
C GLU A 270 11.31 3.16 3.25
N TYR A 271 12.26 3.90 2.70
CA TYR A 271 12.03 5.18 2.03
C TYR A 271 12.39 5.07 0.56
N ASP A 272 11.38 5.30 -0.26
CA ASP A 272 11.51 5.48 -1.70
C ASP A 272 10.83 6.81 -2.06
N LEU A 273 11.57 7.89 -1.86
CA LEU A 273 11.11 9.26 -2.10
C LEU A 273 11.87 9.80 -3.31
N ALA A 274 11.57 9.27 -4.49
CA ALA A 274 12.19 9.72 -5.74
C ALA A 274 11.99 11.24 -5.94
N ASP A 275 13.04 11.94 -6.35
CA ASP A 275 13.10 13.38 -6.71
C ASP A 275 12.64 14.41 -5.66
N CYS A 276 12.01 13.99 -4.58
CA CYS A 276 11.85 14.82 -3.40
C CYS A 276 13.19 14.84 -2.68
N ASP A 277 13.89 15.98 -2.71
CA ASP A 277 14.82 16.32 -1.62
C ASP A 277 13.95 16.30 -0.36
N PRO A 278 13.96 15.22 0.47
CA PRO A 278 12.99 15.04 1.54
C PRO A 278 13.33 15.95 2.73
N GLY A 279 13.93 17.10 2.44
CA GLY A 279 14.57 17.98 3.36
C GLY A 279 15.94 17.49 3.82
N LEU A 280 16.71 16.84 2.94
CA LEU A 280 18.09 16.50 3.27
C LEU A 280 19.05 17.68 3.08
N SER A 281 18.53 18.85 2.74
CA SER A 281 19.27 20.09 2.88
C SER A 281 19.67 20.30 4.34
N GLU A 282 20.97 20.22 4.63
CA GLU A 282 21.55 20.54 5.93
C GLU A 282 21.12 21.94 6.44
N ALA A 283 20.67 22.80 5.52
CA ALA A 283 20.25 24.16 5.77
C ALA A 283 18.97 24.28 6.60
N ASN A 284 18.07 23.29 6.57
CA ASN A 284 16.80 23.38 7.29
C ASN A 284 16.75 22.41 8.49
N PRO A 285 16.77 22.93 9.74
CA PRO A 285 16.71 22.09 10.93
C PRO A 285 15.37 21.37 11.13
N ASN A 286 14.29 21.80 10.46
CA ASN A 286 13.00 21.10 10.54
C ASN A 286 13.04 19.74 9.87
N ASP A 287 13.79 19.61 8.79
CA ASP A 287 13.78 18.41 7.98
C ASP A 287 14.46 17.22 8.68
N LYS A 288 15.38 17.53 9.61
CA LYS A 288 15.99 16.57 10.55
C LYS A 288 14.96 15.85 11.43
N LYS A 289 13.71 16.34 11.51
CA LYS A 289 12.67 15.79 12.38
C LYS A 289 12.11 14.45 11.87
N LEU A 290 12.16 14.12 10.58
CA LEU A 290 11.64 12.85 10.06
C LEU A 290 12.47 11.66 10.55
N TYR A 291 13.79 11.75 10.46
CA TYR A 291 14.73 10.67 10.83
C TYR A 291 14.84 10.38 12.33
N VAL A 292 14.20 11.21 13.16
CA VAL A 292 14.12 11.01 14.62
C VAL A 292 12.75 10.47 15.07
N MET A 293 11.77 10.36 14.16
CA MET A 293 10.42 9.86 14.49
C MET A 293 10.42 8.39 14.89
N PHE A 294 11.33 7.59 14.34
CA PHE A 294 11.34 6.14 14.50
C PHE A 294 12.58 5.67 15.28
N PRO A 295 12.59 5.82 16.63
CA PRO A 295 13.78 5.57 17.44
C PRO A 295 14.19 4.10 17.52
N SER A 296 13.30 3.18 17.12
CA SER A 296 13.54 1.73 17.18
C SER A 296 14.00 1.12 15.86
N VAL A 297 14.15 1.90 14.80
CA VAL A 297 14.59 1.38 13.50
C VAL A 297 15.97 0.75 13.63
N THR A 298 16.03 -0.54 13.31
CA THR A 298 17.24 -1.34 13.21
C THR A 298 17.62 -1.60 11.76
N THR A 299 16.65 -1.56 10.84
CA THR A 299 16.84 -1.82 9.41
C THR A 299 16.28 -0.66 8.59
N LEU A 300 17.13 0.00 7.80
CA LEU A 300 16.73 1.09 6.92
C LEU A 300 16.95 0.67 5.47
N HIS A 301 15.90 0.74 4.66
CA HIS A 301 15.96 0.59 3.21
C HIS A 301 15.83 1.97 2.58
N MET A 302 16.81 2.36 1.76
CA MET A 302 16.80 3.63 1.05
C MET A 302 16.85 3.35 -0.45
N ARG A 303 15.86 3.86 -1.18
CA ARG A 303 15.80 3.82 -2.65
C ARG A 303 16.00 5.17 -3.32
N CYS A 304 16.16 6.23 -2.54
CA CYS A 304 16.36 7.57 -3.07
C CYS A 304 17.75 7.75 -3.66
N THR A 305 17.82 8.20 -4.91
CA THR A 305 19.06 8.49 -5.63
C THR A 305 19.79 9.71 -5.10
N ASP A 306 19.11 10.66 -4.45
CA ASP A 306 19.67 11.98 -4.13
C ASP A 306 20.02 12.19 -2.67
N SER A 307 19.50 11.33 -1.80
CA SER A 307 19.84 11.32 -0.38
C SER A 307 21.28 10.84 -0.17
N ASP A 308 22.14 11.61 0.52
CA ASP A 308 23.46 11.11 0.94
C ASP A 308 23.31 10.20 2.18
N PRO A 309 23.43 8.86 2.06
CA PRO A 309 23.32 7.97 3.21
C PRO A 309 24.40 8.24 4.26
N ALA A 310 25.54 8.84 3.87
CA ALA A 310 26.58 9.24 4.79
C ALA A 310 26.07 10.25 5.81
N PHE A 311 25.20 11.19 5.42
CA PHE A 311 24.62 12.18 6.31
C PHE A 311 23.81 11.51 7.44
N ILE A 312 22.95 10.55 7.09
CA ILE A 312 22.14 9.79 8.05
C ILE A 312 23.03 9.02 9.03
N LEU A 313 24.11 8.41 8.53
CA LEU A 313 25.04 7.63 9.34
C LEU A 313 25.97 8.49 10.20
N ARG A 314 26.36 9.68 9.73
CA ARG A 314 27.29 10.62 10.38
C ARG A 314 26.66 11.47 11.45
N ALA A 315 25.33 11.56 11.53
CA ALA A 315 24.58 12.39 12.47
C ALA A 315 24.80 12.00 13.96
N LEU A 316 26.04 12.14 14.40
CA LEU A 316 26.41 12.55 15.73
C LEU A 316 25.87 13.95 15.89
N SER A 317 25.12 14.20 16.96
CA SER A 317 25.03 15.59 17.40
C SER A 317 26.23 15.93 18.27
N PRO A 318 27.14 16.80 17.81
CA PRO A 318 28.07 17.51 18.69
C PRO A 318 27.37 18.57 19.56
N PHE A 319 26.08 18.85 19.33
CA PHE A 319 25.29 19.91 19.98
C PHE A 319 24.07 19.38 20.76
N GLY A 320 24.02 18.08 21.12
CA GLY A 320 22.93 17.50 21.91
C GLY A 320 21.60 17.28 21.18
N GLN A 321 21.55 17.45 19.85
CA GLN A 321 20.41 17.08 19.00
C GLN A 321 20.16 15.56 18.98
N PRO A 322 18.90 15.13 18.81
CA PRO A 322 18.54 13.72 18.68
C PRO A 322 19.25 13.07 17.49
N ARG A 323 19.84 11.90 17.73
CA ARG A 323 20.55 11.12 16.72
C ARG A 323 19.57 10.44 15.77
N PHE A 324 19.90 10.41 14.48
CA PHE A 324 19.12 9.64 13.51
C PHE A 324 19.32 8.15 13.74
N PHE A 325 18.21 7.41 13.77
CA PHE A 325 18.17 5.94 13.91
C PHE A 325 19.23 5.37 14.86
N PRO A 326 19.13 5.66 16.18
CA PRO A 326 20.18 5.33 17.14
C PRO A 326 20.46 3.82 17.26
N LYS A 327 19.51 2.97 16.84
CA LYS A 327 19.60 1.50 16.84
C LYS A 327 19.88 0.89 15.46
N LEU A 328 20.21 1.70 14.45
CA LEU A 328 20.44 1.20 13.09
C LEU A 328 21.58 0.17 13.07
N GLN A 329 21.28 -1.03 12.56
CA GLN A 329 22.17 -2.18 12.44
C GLN A 329 22.31 -2.64 10.98
N ALA A 330 21.26 -2.50 10.16
CA ALA A 330 21.24 -2.92 8.78
C ALA A 330 20.85 -1.75 7.86
N LEU A 331 21.60 -1.57 6.77
CA LEU A 331 21.32 -0.55 5.75
C LEU A 331 21.23 -1.20 4.37
N GLN A 332 20.11 -1.01 3.67
CA GLN A 332 19.92 -1.45 2.29
C GLN A 332 19.86 -0.22 1.40
N LEU A 333 20.68 -0.17 0.37
CA LEU A 333 20.81 0.97 -0.54
C LEU A 333 20.51 0.51 -1.96
N ARG A 334 19.45 1.05 -2.57
CA ARG A 334 19.27 1.01 -4.02
C ARG A 334 19.84 2.30 -4.58
N TRP A 335 21.10 2.24 -4.98
CA TRP A 335 21.87 3.45 -5.24
C TRP A 335 22.89 3.24 -6.35
N GLY A 336 22.99 4.22 -7.25
CA GLY A 336 24.01 4.23 -8.29
C GLY A 336 25.39 4.67 -7.75
N PHE A 337 26.45 4.00 -8.19
CA PHE A 337 27.81 4.31 -7.73
C PHE A 337 28.25 5.71 -8.15
N ASN A 338 28.68 6.53 -7.18
CA ASN A 338 29.29 7.83 -7.41
C ASN A 338 30.53 7.97 -6.51
N PRO A 339 31.76 8.12 -7.05
CA PRO A 339 32.99 8.11 -6.25
C PRO A 339 32.98 9.06 -5.04
N SER A 340 32.45 10.28 -5.22
CA SER A 340 32.42 11.30 -4.16
C SER A 340 31.53 10.89 -2.99
N ARG A 341 30.35 10.37 -3.30
CA ARG A 341 29.39 9.91 -2.31
C ARG A 341 29.80 8.54 -1.73
N SER A 342 30.39 7.65 -2.52
CA SER A 342 30.95 6.37 -2.05
C SER A 342 32.02 6.62 -0.98
N GLN A 343 32.93 7.56 -1.21
CA GLN A 343 33.90 7.97 -0.20
C GLN A 343 33.22 8.57 1.03
N SER A 344 32.20 9.43 0.84
CA SER A 344 31.41 9.99 1.93
C SER A 344 30.81 8.90 2.83
N LEU A 345 30.19 7.88 2.21
CA LEU A 345 29.60 6.73 2.89
C LEU A 345 30.68 5.92 3.63
N LEU A 346 31.82 5.66 3.00
CA LEU A 346 32.92 4.93 3.62
C LEU A 346 33.43 5.62 4.89
N ASP A 347 33.66 6.92 4.82
CA ASP A 347 34.07 7.73 5.97
C ASP A 347 33.00 7.72 7.07
N ALA A 348 31.71 7.73 6.69
CA ALA A 348 30.60 7.59 7.64
C ALA A 348 30.62 6.24 8.36
N LEU A 349 30.87 5.14 7.64
CA LEU A 349 30.98 3.81 8.20
C LEU A 349 32.19 3.71 9.16
N LYS A 350 33.36 4.21 8.75
CA LYS A 350 34.57 4.29 9.62
C LYS A 350 34.28 5.08 10.90
N SER A 351 33.60 6.22 10.78
CA SER A 351 33.19 7.04 11.92
C SER A 351 32.27 6.27 12.90
N ARG A 352 31.30 5.50 12.39
CA ARG A 352 30.44 4.65 13.23
C ARG A 352 31.20 3.54 13.96
N VAL A 353 32.19 2.92 13.33
CA VAL A 353 33.07 1.95 13.98
C VAL A 353 33.85 2.60 15.13
N ALA A 354 34.44 3.78 14.90
CA ALA A 354 35.15 4.53 15.93
C ALA A 354 34.24 4.88 17.13
N GLN A 355 32.96 5.11 16.87
CA GLN A 355 31.92 5.37 17.89
C GLN A 355 31.37 4.10 18.56
N ARG A 356 31.93 2.91 18.27
CA ARG A 356 31.46 1.59 18.76
C ARG A 356 30.02 1.26 18.38
N ARG A 357 29.62 1.66 17.16
CA ARG A 357 28.28 1.41 16.60
C ARG A 357 28.36 0.93 15.15
N PRO A 358 29.15 -0.12 14.87
CA PRO A 358 29.24 -0.65 13.52
C PRO A 358 27.86 -1.04 13.01
N LEU A 359 27.64 -0.93 11.70
CA LEU A 359 26.55 -1.66 11.07
C LEU A 359 26.87 -3.16 11.13
N ALA A 360 25.86 -3.97 11.39
CA ALA A 360 25.96 -5.43 11.29
C ALA A 360 25.94 -5.86 9.82
N SER A 361 25.11 -5.19 9.01
CA SER A 361 25.01 -5.47 7.58
C SER A 361 24.80 -4.23 6.72
N ILE A 362 25.27 -4.33 5.48
CA ILE A 362 24.99 -3.37 4.41
C ILE A 362 24.70 -4.14 3.13
N GLY A 363 23.65 -3.74 2.41
CA GLY A 363 23.34 -4.31 1.11
C GLY A 363 23.22 -3.24 0.04
N PHE A 364 23.68 -3.58 -1.16
CA PHE A 364 23.62 -2.74 -2.35
C PHE A 364 22.73 -3.42 -3.38
N ASP A 365 21.68 -2.73 -3.80
CA ASP A 365 20.74 -3.17 -4.82
C ASP A 365 21.10 -2.49 -6.16
N ASP A 366 21.49 -3.30 -7.15
CA ASP A 366 21.87 -2.87 -8.51
C ASP A 366 20.63 -2.62 -9.39
N GLY A 367 19.64 -1.90 -8.85
CA GLY A 367 18.41 -1.59 -9.57
C GLY A 367 18.60 -0.65 -10.77
N ASN A 368 19.83 -0.22 -11.08
CA ASN A 368 20.20 0.61 -12.22
C ASN A 368 21.57 0.17 -12.75
N HIS A 369 21.59 -0.93 -13.54
CA HIS A 369 22.79 -1.45 -14.22
C HIS A 369 23.62 -0.39 -14.97
N TRP A 370 23.01 0.74 -15.35
CA TRP A 370 23.66 1.84 -16.07
C TRP A 370 24.71 2.60 -15.26
N SER A 371 24.64 2.65 -13.93
CA SER A 371 25.65 3.41 -13.16
C SER A 371 26.97 2.66 -12.98
N TRP A 372 26.95 1.33 -13.01
CA TRP A 372 28.12 0.50 -12.70
C TRP A 372 29.07 0.35 -13.89
N THR A 373 28.57 0.54 -15.11
CA THR A 373 29.36 0.42 -16.34
C THR A 373 30.31 1.61 -16.56
N ILE A 374 30.00 2.79 -15.99
CA ILE A 374 30.77 4.03 -16.24
C ILE A 374 32.08 4.08 -15.44
N VAL A 375 32.12 3.51 -14.23
CA VAL A 375 33.26 3.67 -13.31
C VAL A 375 34.33 2.57 -13.47
N GLY A 376 34.06 1.57 -14.31
CA GLY A 376 34.94 0.41 -14.46
C GLY A 376 34.84 -0.54 -13.25
N SER A 377 34.91 -1.84 -13.51
CA SER A 377 34.73 -2.88 -12.48
C SER A 377 35.76 -2.82 -11.35
N GLU A 378 36.96 -2.27 -11.61
CA GLU A 378 38.06 -2.22 -10.65
C GLU A 378 37.79 -1.25 -9.48
N GLY A 379 37.26 -0.05 -9.76
CA GLY A 379 36.95 0.94 -8.73
C GLY A 379 35.83 0.48 -7.79
N ILE A 380 34.81 -0.16 -8.36
CA ILE A 380 33.71 -0.78 -7.61
C ILE A 380 34.22 -1.91 -6.71
N THR A 381 35.06 -2.80 -7.25
CA THR A 381 35.58 -3.95 -6.50
C THR A 381 36.40 -3.48 -5.31
N THR A 382 37.26 -2.47 -5.52
CA THR A 382 38.07 -1.87 -4.46
C THR A 382 37.18 -1.26 -3.37
N TYR A 383 36.15 -0.51 -3.77
CA TYR A 383 35.20 0.08 -2.82
C TYR A 383 34.47 -0.98 -1.99
N LEU A 384 33.94 -2.03 -2.62
CA LEU A 384 33.23 -3.11 -1.92
C LEU A 384 34.14 -3.85 -0.94
N GLN A 385 35.41 -4.10 -1.30
CA GLN A 385 36.40 -4.68 -0.39
C GLN A 385 36.66 -3.79 0.83
N GLU A 386 36.72 -2.47 0.65
CA GLU A 386 36.85 -1.55 1.78
C GLU A 386 35.61 -1.54 2.67
N VAL A 387 34.41 -1.65 2.10
CA VAL A 387 33.17 -1.78 2.86
C VAL A 387 33.13 -3.10 3.63
N GLU A 388 33.49 -4.22 3.02
CA GLU A 388 33.59 -5.55 3.66
C GLU A 388 34.60 -5.58 4.81
N ALA A 389 35.69 -4.80 4.71
CA ALA A 389 36.65 -4.67 5.80
C ALA A 389 36.08 -3.94 7.03
N ILE A 390 34.98 -3.18 6.87
CA ILE A 390 34.36 -2.35 7.91
C ILE A 390 33.05 -2.96 8.42
N VAL A 391 32.25 -3.55 7.53
CA VAL A 391 30.92 -4.10 7.80
C VAL A 391 30.96 -5.62 7.60
N PRO A 392 30.68 -6.44 8.63
CA PRO A 392 30.86 -7.89 8.57
C PRO A 392 30.03 -8.61 7.49
N HIS A 393 28.86 -8.06 7.16
CA HIS A 393 27.93 -8.65 6.22
C HIS A 393 27.59 -7.67 5.11
N THR A 394 28.32 -7.78 4.00
CA THR A 394 28.05 -7.02 2.78
C THR A 394 27.29 -7.90 1.79
N TYR A 395 26.21 -7.38 1.23
CA TYR A 395 25.40 -8.06 0.22
C TYR A 395 25.31 -7.23 -1.06
N THR A 396 25.31 -7.90 -2.20
CA THR A 396 24.97 -7.29 -3.48
C THR A 396 23.78 -8.05 -4.06
N TYR A 397 22.72 -7.33 -4.40
CA TYR A 397 21.52 -7.90 -4.99
C TYR A 397 21.47 -7.50 -6.46
N THR A 398 21.28 -8.49 -7.32
CA THR A 398 20.95 -8.27 -8.72
C THR A 398 19.45 -8.48 -8.86
N TYR A 399 18.71 -7.38 -9.02
CA TYR A 399 17.29 -7.45 -9.25
C TYR A 399 17.06 -8.10 -10.62
N ARG A 400 16.41 -9.27 -10.64
CA ARG A 400 15.81 -9.83 -11.86
C ARG A 400 14.34 -9.43 -11.81
N GLU A 401 13.97 -8.39 -12.54
CA GLU A 401 12.57 -8.03 -12.76
C GLU A 401 11.77 -9.16 -13.39
#